data_AF-A0A2C5YKX9-F1
#
_entry.id   AF-A0A2C5YKX9-F1
#
_cell.length_a   1.000
_cell.length_b   1.000
_cell.length_c   1.000
_cell.angle_alpha   90.00
_cell.angle_beta   90.00
_cell.angle_gamma   90.00
#
_symmetry.space_group_name_H-M   'P 1'
#
loop_
_entity.id
_entity.type
_entity.pdbx_description
1 polymer ?
#
loop_
_entity_poly.entity_id
_entity_poly.type
_entity_poly.pdbx_seq_one_letter_code
_entity_poly.pdbx_strand_id
1 'polypeptide(L)'
;MPRHEGEPADALKELVIPVMKKVGNKVDFKLNYIGNISSDDGIECMHGPEECLGNIIELCARELYPEPIISLGFVMCLTNEYKVIPHESLIRDCAMEHAIEFDKLNECATRDDGAYGMDLLRNSVRRTAQR
;
A
#
# COMPACT_ATOMS: atom_id res chain seq x y z
N MET A 1 -11.34 -2.18 -24.77
CA MET A 1 -9.90 -2.47 -24.56
C MET A 1 -9.82 -3.80 -23.85
N PRO A 2 -9.08 -4.80 -24.37
CA PRO A 2 -9.05 -6.12 -23.77
C PRO A 2 -8.25 -6.04 -22.46
N ARG A 3 -8.82 -6.58 -21.37
CA ARG A 3 -8.10 -6.80 -20.11
C ARG A 3 -7.02 -7.84 -20.39
N HIS A 4 -5.76 -7.46 -20.20
CA HIS A 4 -4.67 -8.42 -20.23
C HIS A 4 -4.76 -9.25 -18.94
N GLU A 5 -5.13 -10.53 -19.07
CA GLU A 5 -5.04 -11.48 -17.97
C GLU A 5 -3.57 -11.53 -17.49
N GLY A 6 -3.33 -11.19 -16.21
CA GLY A 6 -2.01 -11.34 -15.59
C GLY A 6 -1.39 -10.08 -14.97
N GLU A 7 -2.16 -9.01 -14.75
CA GLU A 7 -1.66 -7.87 -13.96
C GLU A 7 -1.74 -8.17 -12.45
N PRO A 8 -0.83 -7.62 -11.60
CA PRO A 8 -0.87 -7.81 -10.14
C PRO A 8 -2.22 -7.48 -9.50
N ALA A 9 -2.96 -6.54 -10.11
CA ALA A 9 -4.33 -6.18 -9.73
C ALA A 9 -5.31 -7.37 -9.78
N ASP A 10 -5.17 -8.27 -10.77
CA ASP A 10 -6.05 -9.43 -10.93
C ASP A 10 -5.83 -10.42 -9.77
N ALA A 11 -4.59 -10.68 -9.38
CA ALA A 11 -4.30 -11.55 -8.25
C ALA A 11 -4.88 -10.99 -6.93
N LEU A 12 -4.76 -9.68 -6.71
CA LEU A 12 -5.34 -9.03 -5.54
C LEU A 12 -6.87 -9.16 -5.53
N LYS A 13 -7.51 -8.90 -6.67
CA LYS A 13 -8.96 -8.90 -6.85
C LYS A 13 -9.61 -10.28 -6.80
N GLU A 14 -9.02 -11.24 -7.51
CA GLU A 14 -9.62 -12.56 -7.75
C GLU A 14 -9.22 -13.59 -6.69
N LEU A 15 -8.04 -13.45 -6.10
CA LEU A 15 -7.50 -14.42 -5.16
C LEU A 15 -7.41 -13.86 -3.73
N VAL A 16 -6.65 -12.78 -3.53
CA VAL A 16 -6.29 -12.33 -2.18
C VAL A 16 -7.49 -11.79 -1.42
N ILE A 17 -8.22 -10.81 -1.97
CA ILE A 17 -9.35 -10.17 -1.31
C ILE A 17 -10.47 -11.17 -0.98
N PRO A 18 -10.93 -12.04 -1.90
CA PRO A 18 -11.97 -13.02 -1.61
C PRO A 18 -11.58 -14.01 -0.50
N VAL A 19 -10.30 -14.39 -0.41
CA VAL A 19 -9.80 -15.25 0.65
C VAL A 19 -9.75 -14.50 1.99
N MET A 20 -9.20 -13.28 2.02
CA MET A 20 -9.13 -12.47 3.24
C MET A 20 -10.51 -12.12 3.81
N LYS A 21 -11.55 -11.99 2.98
CA LYS A 21 -12.95 -11.86 3.46
C LYS A 21 -13.42 -13.07 4.27
N LYS A 22 -12.92 -14.28 3.98
CA LYS A 22 -13.33 -15.52 4.65
C LYS A 22 -12.45 -15.90 5.84
N VAL A 23 -11.15 -15.57 5.78
CA VAL A 23 -10.16 -16.05 6.75
C VAL A 23 -9.27 -14.96 7.33
N GLY A 24 -9.54 -13.67 7.06
CA GLY A 24 -8.69 -12.57 7.52
C GLY A 24 -8.50 -12.52 9.04
N ASN A 25 -9.49 -12.98 9.81
CA ASN A 25 -9.40 -13.09 11.27
C ASN A 25 -8.65 -14.33 11.77
N LYS A 26 -8.13 -15.17 10.87
CA LYS A 26 -7.40 -16.42 11.18
C LYS A 26 -5.93 -16.37 10.75
N VAL A 27 -5.50 -15.27 10.13
CA VAL A 27 -4.15 -15.11 9.58
C VAL A 27 -3.57 -13.77 10.00
N ASP A 28 -2.25 -13.72 10.16
CA ASP A 28 -1.51 -12.45 10.25
C ASP A 28 -1.07 -12.05 8.83
N PHE A 29 -1.96 -11.34 8.12
CA PHE A 29 -1.68 -10.92 6.74
C PHE A 29 -0.81 -9.66 6.69
N LYS A 30 0.33 -9.74 5.98
CA LYS A 30 1.27 -8.62 5.81
C LYS A 30 1.60 -8.40 4.34
N LEU A 31 1.06 -7.31 3.78
CA LEU A 31 1.48 -6.78 2.49
C LEU A 31 2.86 -6.10 2.64
N ASN A 32 3.78 -6.43 1.75
CA ASN A 32 5.12 -5.82 1.68
C ASN A 32 5.47 -5.56 0.22
N TYR A 33 6.25 -4.52 0.00
CA TYR A 33 6.64 -3.98 -1.30
C TYR A 33 8.10 -4.27 -1.56
N ILE A 34 8.41 -4.51 -2.84
CA ILE A 34 9.77 -4.67 -3.33
C ILE A 34 10.40 -3.30 -3.62
N GLY A 35 11.71 -3.23 -3.49
CA GLY A 35 12.49 -2.02 -3.67
C GLY A 35 13.98 -2.33 -3.52
N ASN A 36 14.83 -1.39 -3.89
CA ASN A 36 16.25 -1.43 -3.59
C ASN A 36 16.57 -0.52 -2.41
N ILE A 37 17.55 -0.92 -1.60
CA ILE A 37 18.09 -0.10 -0.52
C ILE A 37 19.30 0.63 -1.08
N SER A 38 19.30 1.96 -1.05
CA SER A 38 20.42 2.78 -1.50
C SER A 38 21.55 2.81 -0.46
N SER A 39 22.71 3.32 -0.84
CA SER A 39 23.91 3.36 0.01
C SER A 39 23.77 4.22 1.27
N ASP A 40 22.80 5.13 1.30
CA ASP A 40 22.46 6.02 2.41
C ASP A 40 21.23 5.54 3.20
N ASP A 41 20.88 4.26 3.13
CA ASP A 41 19.68 3.68 3.75
C ASP A 41 18.35 4.31 3.24
N GLY A 42 18.37 4.98 2.09
CA GLY A 42 17.18 5.35 1.32
C GLY A 42 16.54 4.14 0.62
N ILE A 43 15.36 4.36 0.05
CA ILE A 43 14.63 3.35 -0.72
C ILE A 43 14.41 3.85 -2.15
N GLU A 44 14.79 3.01 -3.11
CA GLU A 44 14.49 3.17 -4.53
C GLU A 44 13.40 2.16 -4.90
N CYS A 45 12.18 2.67 -5.15
CA CYS A 45 11.08 1.86 -5.66
C CYS A 45 11.25 1.61 -7.17
N MET A 46 10.63 0.54 -7.68
CA MET A 46 10.83 0.04 -9.04
C MET A 46 10.32 1.02 -10.12
N HIS A 47 9.38 1.88 -9.76
CA HIS A 47 8.68 2.81 -10.63
C HIS A 47 8.83 4.28 -10.14
N GLY A 48 9.89 4.58 -9.40
CA GLY A 48 10.25 5.95 -9.00
C GLY A 48 9.56 6.45 -7.73
N PRO A 49 9.69 7.76 -7.42
CA PRO A 49 9.31 8.31 -6.12
C PRO A 49 7.78 8.33 -5.87
N GLU A 50 6.98 8.43 -6.93
CA GLU A 50 5.51 8.41 -6.83
C GLU A 50 5.02 7.05 -6.31
N GLU A 51 5.60 5.95 -6.79
CA GLU A 51 5.34 4.61 -6.26
C GLU A 51 5.77 4.49 -4.79
N CYS A 52 6.92 5.05 -4.42
CA CYS A 52 7.34 5.05 -3.02
C CYS A 52 6.31 5.75 -2.11
N LEU A 53 5.79 6.90 -2.53
CA LEU A 53 4.75 7.59 -1.77
C LEU A 53 3.45 6.77 -1.71
N GLY A 54 3.03 6.15 -2.81
CA GLY A 54 1.91 5.21 -2.84
C GLY A 54 2.08 4.06 -1.84
N ASN A 55 3.24 3.40 -1.86
CA ASN A 55 3.56 2.30 -0.95
C ASN A 55 3.56 2.75 0.53
N ILE A 56 4.09 3.95 0.83
CA ILE A 56 4.03 4.53 2.18
C ILE A 56 2.58 4.71 2.64
N ILE A 57 1.73 5.27 1.78
CA ILE A 57 0.32 5.51 2.07
C ILE A 57 -0.41 4.17 2.31
N GLU A 58 -0.19 3.16 1.47
CA GLU A 58 -0.78 1.83 1.65
C GLU A 58 -0.28 1.13 2.92
N LEU A 59 1.00 1.27 3.28
CA LEU A 59 1.56 0.78 4.54
C LEU A 59 0.96 1.50 5.76
N CYS A 60 0.75 2.81 5.66
CA CYS A 60 0.08 3.61 6.69
C CYS A 60 -1.38 3.18 6.88
N ALA A 61 -2.12 2.92 5.79
CA ALA A 61 -3.47 2.39 5.85
C ALA A 61 -3.52 1.05 6.61
N ARG A 62 -2.58 0.13 6.31
CA ARG A 62 -2.47 -1.15 7.04
C ARG A 62 -2.15 -0.96 8.53
N GLU A 63 -1.31 0.01 8.87
CA GLU A 63 -0.89 0.24 10.26
C GLU A 63 -2.02 0.85 11.12
N LEU A 64 -2.82 1.73 10.52
CA LEU A 64 -3.95 2.38 11.18
C LEU A 64 -5.22 1.51 11.18
N TYR A 65 -5.40 0.70 10.14
CA TYR A 65 -6.58 -0.14 9.89
C TYR A 65 -6.13 -1.59 9.59
N PRO A 66 -5.73 -2.34 10.64
CA PRO A 66 -5.15 -3.68 10.49
C PRO A 66 -6.13 -4.72 9.98
N GLU A 67 -7.45 -4.46 9.99
CA GLU A 67 -8.44 -5.32 9.38
C GLU A 67 -8.21 -5.45 7.87
N PRO A 68 -7.89 -6.66 7.34
CA PRO A 68 -7.49 -6.81 5.95
C PRO A 68 -8.56 -6.37 4.95
N ILE A 69 -9.85 -6.42 5.32
CA ILE A 69 -10.94 -6.00 4.43
C ILE A 69 -10.88 -4.49 4.14
N ILE A 70 -10.52 -3.68 5.14
CA ILE A 70 -10.46 -2.21 5.01
C ILE A 70 -9.19 -1.83 4.23
N SER A 71 -8.03 -2.25 4.74
CA SER A 71 -6.74 -1.88 4.14
C SER A 71 -6.54 -2.48 2.74
N LEU A 72 -6.96 -3.72 2.47
CA LEU A 72 -6.88 -4.28 1.10
C LEU A 72 -7.90 -3.69 0.15
N GLY A 73 -9.05 -3.24 0.65
CA GLY A 73 -10.01 -2.48 -0.15
C GLY A 73 -9.37 -1.21 -0.67
N PHE A 74 -8.77 -0.44 0.24
CA PHE A 74 -8.04 0.78 -0.09
C PHE A 74 -6.88 0.55 -1.06
N VAL A 75 -6.05 -0.47 -0.83
CA VAL A 75 -4.97 -0.86 -1.76
C VAL A 75 -5.52 -1.20 -3.15
N MET A 76 -6.63 -1.94 -3.23
CA MET A 76 -7.24 -2.28 -4.52
C MET A 76 -7.78 -1.04 -5.24
N CYS A 77 -8.36 -0.08 -4.52
CA CYS A 77 -8.83 1.18 -5.08
C CYS A 77 -7.67 1.96 -5.72
N LEU A 78 -6.57 2.16 -4.98
CA LEU A 78 -5.36 2.79 -5.50
C LEU A 78 -4.75 2.02 -6.68
N THR A 79 -4.70 0.68 -6.57
CA THR A 79 -4.18 -0.20 -7.63
C THR A 79 -4.97 -0.06 -8.94
N ASN A 80 -6.28 0.19 -8.91
CA ASN A 80 -7.07 0.38 -10.14
C ASN A 80 -6.71 1.67 -10.89
N GLU A 81 -6.21 2.69 -10.17
CA GLU A 81 -5.88 4.02 -10.69
C GLU A 81 -4.41 4.36 -10.46
N TYR A 82 -3.52 3.35 -10.47
CA TYR A 82 -2.11 3.49 -10.06
C TYR A 82 -1.34 4.59 -10.81
N LYS A 83 -1.75 4.91 -12.04
CA LYS A 83 -1.16 5.97 -12.87
C LYS A 83 -1.42 7.39 -12.36
N VAL A 84 -2.37 7.54 -11.43
CA VAL A 84 -2.79 8.81 -10.85
C VAL A 84 -2.19 9.00 -9.45
N ILE A 85 -1.54 7.98 -8.89
CA ILE A 85 -0.77 8.11 -7.64
C ILE A 85 0.39 9.09 -7.88
N PRO A 86 0.66 10.06 -6.97
CA PRO A 86 0.14 10.17 -5.61
C PRO A 86 -0.87 11.32 -5.45
N HIS A 87 -1.74 11.57 -6.44
CA HIS A 87 -2.68 12.67 -6.37
C HIS A 87 -3.59 12.57 -5.13
N GLU A 88 -3.63 13.65 -4.34
CA GLU A 88 -4.39 13.71 -3.09
C GLU A 88 -5.88 13.37 -3.28
N SER A 89 -6.47 13.82 -4.39
CA SER A 89 -7.88 13.54 -4.69
C SER A 89 -8.16 12.04 -4.79
N LEU A 90 -7.30 11.28 -5.46
CA LEU A 90 -7.43 9.82 -5.54
C LEU A 90 -7.32 9.18 -4.15
N ILE A 91 -6.33 9.59 -3.37
CA ILE A 91 -6.09 9.03 -2.03
C ILE A 91 -7.28 9.32 -1.12
N ARG A 92 -7.83 10.54 -1.17
CA ARG A 92 -9.01 10.95 -0.40
C ARG A 92 -10.26 10.17 -0.80
N ASP A 93 -10.50 10.00 -2.10
CA ASP A 93 -11.64 9.25 -2.62
C ASP A 93 -11.58 7.78 -2.20
N CYS A 94 -10.43 7.13 -2.39
CA CYS A 94 -10.21 5.75 -1.94
C CYS A 94 -10.30 5.60 -0.41
N ALA A 95 -9.79 6.56 0.36
CA ALA A 95 -9.90 6.54 1.80
C ALA A 95 -11.36 6.62 2.25
N MET A 96 -12.14 7.51 1.64
CA MET A 96 -13.58 7.67 1.92
C MET A 96 -14.37 6.41 1.58
N GLU A 97 -14.12 5.77 0.42
CA GLU A 97 -14.80 4.53 0.00
C GLU A 97 -14.61 3.38 1.01
N HIS A 98 -13.45 3.33 1.66
CA HIS A 98 -13.08 2.25 2.57
C HIS A 98 -13.10 2.65 4.05
N ALA A 99 -13.73 3.77 4.40
CA ALA A 99 -13.86 4.25 5.78
C ALA A 99 -12.49 4.48 6.50
N ILE A 100 -11.48 4.91 5.74
CA ILE A 100 -10.18 5.36 6.23
C ILE A 100 -10.25 6.88 6.42
N GLU A 101 -9.79 7.36 7.57
CA GLU A 101 -9.69 8.78 7.86
C GLU A 101 -8.46 9.35 7.16
N PHE A 102 -8.68 10.12 6.08
CA PHE A 102 -7.61 10.73 5.29
C PHE A 102 -6.61 11.52 6.14
N ASP A 103 -7.08 12.27 7.14
CA ASP A 103 -6.20 13.10 7.97
C ASP A 103 -5.21 12.24 8.79
N LYS A 104 -5.65 11.08 9.31
CA LYS A 104 -4.77 10.14 10.01
C LYS A 104 -3.78 9.48 9.05
N LEU A 105 -4.22 9.19 7.82
CA LEU A 105 -3.37 8.63 6.78
C LEU A 105 -2.26 9.62 6.39
N ASN A 106 -2.63 10.89 6.18
CA ASN A 106 -1.70 11.97 5.90
C ASN A 106 -0.76 12.22 7.09
N GLU A 107 -1.27 12.22 8.32
CA GLU A 107 -0.45 12.31 9.53
C GLU A 107 0.57 11.17 9.59
N CYS A 108 0.15 9.92 9.36
CA CYS A 108 1.08 8.78 9.33
C CYS A 108 2.18 8.94 8.27
N ALA A 109 1.82 9.37 7.05
CA ALA A 109 2.77 9.50 5.96
C ALA A 109 3.76 10.66 6.15
N THR A 110 3.35 11.72 6.88
CA THR A 110 4.13 12.95 7.07
C THR A 110 4.75 13.09 8.46
N ARG A 111 4.46 12.16 9.38
CA ARG A 111 4.97 12.18 10.74
C ARG A 111 6.51 12.17 10.77
N ASP A 112 7.06 13.00 11.65
CA ASP A 112 8.51 13.20 11.82
C ASP A 112 9.18 13.61 10.49
N ASP A 113 8.57 14.55 9.78
CA ASP A 113 9.01 15.02 8.45
C ASP A 113 9.07 13.89 7.41
N GLY A 114 8.13 12.94 7.51
CA GLY A 114 8.02 11.74 6.68
C GLY A 114 8.92 10.58 7.11
N ALA A 115 9.74 10.72 8.15
CA ALA A 115 10.64 9.67 8.60
C ALA A 115 9.88 8.40 9.00
N TYR A 116 8.72 8.54 9.66
CA TYR A 116 7.93 7.36 10.06
C TYR A 116 7.41 6.56 8.86
N GLY A 117 6.84 7.25 7.86
CA GLY A 117 6.38 6.60 6.62
C GLY A 117 7.53 5.92 5.88
N MET A 118 8.68 6.61 5.78
CA MET A 118 9.90 6.06 5.18
C MET A 118 10.41 4.83 5.94
N ASP A 119 10.34 4.82 7.27
CA ASP A 119 10.70 3.67 8.11
C ASP A 119 9.78 2.46 7.84
N LEU A 120 8.46 2.68 7.68
CA LEU A 120 7.54 1.61 7.29
C LEU A 120 7.93 1.00 5.94
N LEU A 121 8.22 1.84 4.94
CA LEU A 121 8.64 1.41 3.60
C LEU A 121 9.99 0.66 3.66
N ARG A 122 10.97 1.18 4.39
CA ARG A 122 12.27 0.53 4.57
C ARG A 122 12.15 -0.84 5.20
N ASN A 123 11.35 -0.97 6.25
CA ASN A 123 11.09 -2.26 6.91
C ASN A 123 10.36 -3.24 5.98
N SER A 124 9.44 -2.74 5.16
CA SER A 124 8.76 -3.52 4.13
C SER A 124 9.74 -4.09 3.10
N VAL A 125 10.61 -3.25 2.52
CA VAL A 125 11.61 -3.66 1.52
C VAL A 125 12.65 -4.61 2.10
N ARG A 126 13.13 -4.36 3.33
CA ARG A 126 14.06 -5.26 4.02
C ARG A 126 13.48 -6.67 4.19
N ARG A 127 12.18 -6.81 4.48
CA ARG A 127 11.51 -8.11 4.59
C ARG A 127 11.41 -8.87 3.28
N THR A 128 11.34 -8.16 2.14
CA THR A 128 11.31 -8.80 0.82
C THR A 128 12.70 -9.14 0.29
N ALA A 129 13.73 -8.38 0.68
CA ALA A 129 15.11 -8.60 0.26
C ALA A 129 15.80 -9.79 0.95
N GLN A 130 15.26 -10.28 2.07
CA GLN A 130 15.81 -11.39 2.85
C GLN A 130 15.26 -12.77 2.45
N ARG A 131 14.72 -12.90 1.24
CA ARG A 131 14.07 -14.13 0.74
C ARG A 131 14.92 -14.87 -0.26
#